data_AF-A0A2K9EWC5-F1
#
_entry.id   AF-A0A2K9EWC5-F1
#
_cell.length_a   1.000
_cell.length_b   1.000
_cell.length_c   1.000
_cell.angle_alpha   90.00
_cell.angle_beta   90.00
_cell.angle_gamma   90.00
#
_symmetry.space_group_name_H-M   'P 1'
#
loop_
_entity.id
_entity.type
_entity.pdbx_description
1 polymer ?
#
loop_
_entity_poly.entity_id
_entity_poly.type
_entity_poly.pdbx_seq_one_letter_code
_entity_poly.pdbx_strand_id
1 'polypeptide(L)'
;MSHRATIWAIQQRGLKPATKIVLWFLCDRHNPDFGCFPTQARLAEDVEMSVSALNEHLARLEELRLIRRVRSHDPRTHKRQATRYILGFEEGFSQKPIPETEEGFERTESEPPDNPTPESGLGAISGFPANPSPDFPDIHLRNPETNLVREPLREPVKEEEDTQARVPISDEMFLDLLGTLGLDPAALPGWWQGWPPRQHVQRWRDELGLTEAEIIATAKASRKDHPQPPDGPKALDRGMQRAATRKVEDAGRKRRKPRPVSDPAAAPITDLPAFYADLVNSDRFLPTSMISNTMRDAMLARGLVTAERLRKRGVQ
;
A
#
# COMPACT_ATOMS: atom_id res chain seq x y z
N MET A 1 3.09 5.34 -9.53
CA MET A 1 2.71 4.55 -10.71
C MET A 1 2.70 5.45 -11.94
N SER A 2 3.65 5.25 -12.86
CA SER A 2 3.64 5.93 -14.17
C SER A 2 2.94 5.04 -15.20
N HIS A 3 1.73 5.43 -15.63
CA HIS A 3 0.97 4.67 -16.63
C HIS A 3 1.75 4.43 -17.93
N ARG A 4 2.55 5.41 -18.36
CA ARG A 4 3.40 5.31 -19.55
C ARG A 4 4.47 4.23 -19.40
N ALA A 5 5.12 4.16 -18.24
CA ALA A 5 6.18 3.18 -17.97
C ALA A 5 5.61 1.75 -17.95
N THR A 6 4.46 1.56 -17.30
CA THR A 6 3.83 0.25 -17.18
C THR A 6 3.33 -0.27 -18.54
N ILE A 7 2.78 0.61 -19.39
CA ILE A 7 2.39 0.26 -20.77
C ILE A 7 3.62 -0.16 -21.59
N TRP A 8 4.73 0.57 -21.47
CA TRP A 8 5.98 0.21 -22.14
C TRP A 8 6.51 -1.18 -21.71
N ALA A 9 6.41 -1.52 -20.43
CA ALA A 9 6.80 -2.85 -19.94
C ALA A 9 5.93 -3.98 -20.54
N ILE A 10 4.63 -3.73 -20.72
CA ILE A 10 3.70 -4.70 -21.33
C ILE A 10 4.09 -4.98 -22.78
N GLN A 11 4.50 -3.94 -23.52
CA GLN A 11 4.89 -4.03 -24.93
C GLN A 11 6.16 -4.87 -25.15
N GLN A 12 7.04 -5.00 -24.15
CA GLN A 12 8.26 -5.82 -24.27
C GLN A 12 7.92 -7.31 -24.47
N ARG A 13 8.47 -7.92 -25.52
CA ARG A 13 8.29 -9.34 -25.87
C ARG A 13 9.61 -10.11 -25.72
N GLY A 14 9.53 -11.44 -25.66
CA GLY A 14 10.72 -12.31 -25.55
C GLY A 14 11.37 -12.39 -24.15
N LEU A 15 10.75 -11.80 -23.13
CA LEU A 15 11.20 -11.91 -21.74
C LEU A 15 10.61 -13.16 -21.07
N LYS A 16 11.41 -13.86 -20.26
CA LYS A 16 10.89 -14.87 -19.32
C LYS A 16 9.86 -14.22 -18.39
N PRO A 17 8.80 -14.94 -17.96
CA PRO A 17 7.75 -14.38 -17.10
C PRO A 17 8.30 -13.66 -15.85
N ALA A 18 9.22 -14.30 -15.12
CA ALA A 18 9.84 -13.69 -13.93
C ALA A 18 10.63 -12.41 -14.26
N THR A 19 11.43 -12.41 -15.34
CA THR A 19 12.13 -11.19 -15.81
C THR A 19 11.16 -10.07 -16.19
N LYS A 20 10.01 -10.43 -16.76
CA LYS A 20 8.96 -9.47 -17.15
C LYS A 20 8.27 -8.85 -15.93
N ILE A 21 8.04 -9.63 -14.88
CA ILE A 21 7.51 -9.14 -13.59
C ILE A 21 8.47 -8.12 -12.98
N VAL A 22 9.77 -8.42 -12.95
CA VAL A 22 10.80 -7.47 -12.44
C VAL A 22 10.77 -6.14 -13.20
N LEU A 23 10.67 -6.18 -14.53
CA LEU A 23 10.57 -4.98 -15.35
C LEU A 23 9.29 -4.19 -15.05
N TRP A 24 8.17 -4.89 -14.87
CA TRP A 24 6.88 -4.28 -14.58
C TRP A 24 6.89 -3.53 -13.24
N PHE A 25 7.43 -4.13 -12.18
CA PHE A 25 7.55 -3.48 -10.87
C PHE A 25 8.54 -2.30 -10.86
N LEU A 26 9.60 -2.35 -11.67
CA LEU A 26 10.48 -1.19 -11.89
C LEU A 26 9.73 -0.04 -12.55
N CYS A 27 8.86 -0.34 -13.52
CA CYS A 27 8.05 0.64 -14.22
C CYS A 27 6.93 1.23 -13.35
N ASP A 28 6.30 0.41 -12.51
CA ASP A 28 5.31 0.87 -11.54
C ASP A 28 5.90 1.91 -10.57
N ARG A 29 7.14 1.69 -10.14
CA ARG A 29 7.87 2.58 -9.24
C ARG A 29 8.52 3.80 -9.89
N HIS A 30 8.50 3.89 -11.23
CA HIS A 30 9.10 5.00 -11.92
C HIS A 30 8.26 6.28 -11.72
N ASN A 31 8.95 7.36 -11.32
CA ASN A 31 8.39 8.71 -11.27
C ASN A 31 9.02 9.54 -12.42
N PRO A 32 8.23 10.23 -13.26
CA PRO A 32 8.76 11.00 -14.38
C PRO A 32 9.72 12.13 -13.97
N ASP A 33 9.51 12.75 -12.81
CA ASP A 33 10.29 13.92 -12.39
C ASP A 33 11.60 13.51 -11.70
N PHE A 34 11.56 12.44 -10.91
CA PHE A 34 12.68 12.04 -10.06
C PHE A 34 13.43 10.81 -10.61
N GLY A 35 12.75 9.89 -11.30
CA GLY A 35 13.29 8.62 -11.77
C GLY A 35 12.84 7.41 -10.94
N CYS A 36 13.60 6.31 -11.01
CA CYS A 36 13.31 5.05 -10.32
C CYS A 36 14.45 4.67 -9.36
N PHE A 37 14.18 4.62 -8.04
CA PHE A 37 15.18 4.32 -6.99
C PHE A 37 14.72 3.30 -5.93
N PRO A 38 14.14 2.15 -6.30
CA PRO A 38 13.81 1.13 -5.33
C PRO A 38 15.08 0.53 -4.69
N THR A 39 15.03 0.26 -3.40
CA THR A 39 16.03 -0.59 -2.75
C THR A 39 15.86 -2.03 -3.27
N GLN A 40 16.97 -2.77 -3.42
CA GLN A 40 16.90 -4.15 -3.91
C GLN A 40 16.09 -5.06 -2.98
N ALA A 41 16.19 -4.87 -1.66
CA ALA A 41 15.42 -5.64 -0.69
C ALA A 41 13.91 -5.44 -0.87
N ARG A 42 13.47 -4.19 -1.05
CA ARG A 42 12.06 -3.88 -1.29
C ARG A 42 11.60 -4.43 -2.63
N LEU A 43 12.38 -4.20 -3.70
CA LEU A 43 12.05 -4.73 -5.02
C LEU A 43 11.94 -6.26 -5.02
N ALA A 44 12.80 -6.96 -4.28
CA ALA A 44 12.80 -8.41 -4.13
C ALA A 44 11.53 -8.92 -3.44
N GLU A 45 11.09 -8.24 -2.39
CA GLU A 45 9.82 -8.51 -1.70
C GLU A 45 8.62 -8.35 -2.64
N ASP A 46 8.60 -7.27 -3.43
CA ASP A 46 7.47 -6.99 -4.34
C ASP A 46 7.32 -8.00 -5.48
N VAL A 47 8.45 -8.50 -6.00
CA VAL A 47 8.46 -9.49 -7.08
C VAL A 47 8.43 -10.93 -6.53
N GLU A 48 8.38 -11.08 -5.21
CA GLU A 48 8.35 -12.35 -4.47
C GLU A 48 9.50 -13.30 -4.84
N MET A 49 10.74 -12.78 -4.88
CA MET A 49 11.92 -13.60 -5.13
C MET A 49 13.10 -13.22 -4.26
N SER A 50 14.10 -14.10 -4.16
CA SER A 50 15.32 -13.80 -3.43
C SER A 50 16.11 -12.66 -4.10
N VAL A 51 16.93 -11.96 -3.32
CA VAL A 51 17.80 -10.89 -3.85
C VAL A 51 18.81 -11.44 -4.88
N SER A 52 19.23 -12.71 -4.75
CA SER A 52 20.10 -13.36 -5.75
C SER A 52 19.37 -13.56 -7.08
N ALA A 53 18.16 -14.15 -7.06
CA ALA A 53 17.34 -14.34 -8.25
C ALA A 53 16.98 -13.00 -8.91
N LEU A 54 16.64 -11.98 -8.10
CA LEU A 54 16.40 -10.63 -8.60
C LEU A 54 17.61 -10.08 -9.35
N ASN A 55 18.82 -10.26 -8.81
CA ASN A 55 20.03 -9.77 -9.46
C ASN A 55 20.32 -10.45 -10.80
N GLU A 56 20.00 -11.74 -10.95
CA GLU A 56 20.07 -12.45 -12.23
C GLU A 56 19.09 -11.86 -13.25
N HIS A 57 17.84 -11.61 -12.85
CA HIS A 57 16.85 -10.98 -13.72
C HIS A 57 17.21 -9.54 -14.08
N LEU A 58 17.75 -8.76 -13.14
CA LEU A 58 18.25 -7.41 -13.40
C LEU A 58 19.44 -7.42 -14.39
N ALA A 59 20.38 -8.36 -14.23
CA ALA A 59 21.48 -8.52 -15.19
C ALA A 59 20.95 -8.84 -16.59
N ARG A 60 19.96 -9.73 -16.68
CA ARG A 60 19.32 -10.04 -17.97
C ARG A 60 18.60 -8.84 -18.60
N LEU A 61 17.96 -7.99 -17.80
CA LEU A 61 17.35 -6.75 -18.30
C LEU A 61 18.38 -5.72 -18.77
N GLU A 62 19.57 -5.69 -18.16
CA GLU A 62 20.70 -4.86 -18.60
C GLU A 62 21.31 -5.38 -19.91
N GLU A 63 21.49 -6.69 -20.04
CA GLU A 63 21.95 -7.33 -21.29
C GLU A 63 21.02 -7.02 -22.46
N LEU A 64 19.71 -7.03 -22.20
CA LEU A 64 18.68 -6.69 -23.17
C LEU A 64 18.51 -5.17 -23.38
N ARG A 65 19.32 -4.36 -22.69
CA ARG A 65 19.29 -2.89 -22.74
C ARG A 65 17.91 -2.30 -22.45
N LEU A 66 17.14 -2.96 -21.59
CA LEU A 66 15.85 -2.46 -21.12
C LEU A 66 16.00 -1.59 -19.88
N ILE A 67 17.06 -1.81 -19.10
CA ILE A 67 17.39 -1.01 -17.93
C ILE A 67 18.89 -0.73 -17.87
N ARG A 68 19.27 0.27 -17.06
CA ARG A 68 20.66 0.55 -16.67
C ARG A 68 20.69 0.95 -15.21
N ARG A 69 21.56 0.31 -14.42
CA ARG A 69 21.76 0.65 -13.00
C ARG A 69 22.89 1.66 -12.84
N VAL A 70 22.59 2.82 -12.27
CA VAL A 70 23.58 3.83 -11.86
C VAL A 70 23.73 3.76 -10.35
N ARG A 71 24.91 3.33 -9.90
CA ARG A 71 25.29 3.35 -8.49
C ARG A 71 25.98 4.69 -8.23
N SER A 72 25.48 5.42 -7.25
CA SER A 72 26.07 6.69 -6.84
C SER A 72 26.60 6.58 -5.41
N HIS A 73 27.61 7.41 -5.12
CA HIS A 73 28.22 7.53 -3.82
C HIS A 73 28.22 9.00 -3.44
N ASP A 74 27.88 9.30 -2.18
CA ASP A 74 27.99 10.67 -1.68
C ASP A 74 29.48 11.03 -1.59
N PRO A 75 29.97 12.03 -2.35
CA PRO A 75 31.38 12.38 -2.40
C PRO A 75 31.90 12.97 -1.08
N ARG A 76 31.00 13.48 -0.22
CA ARG A 76 31.37 14.11 1.06
C ARG A 76 31.30 13.14 2.23
N THR A 77 30.28 12.28 2.25
CA THR A 77 30.05 11.37 3.38
C THR A 77 30.57 9.96 3.15
N HIS A 78 31.04 9.66 1.94
CA HIS A 78 31.43 8.34 1.48
C HIS A 78 30.37 7.25 1.76
N LYS A 79 29.09 7.62 1.72
CA LYS A 79 27.97 6.68 1.88
C LYS A 79 27.43 6.29 0.51
N ARG A 80 27.09 5.00 0.35
CA ARG A 80 26.37 4.51 -0.83
C ARG A 80 24.98 5.15 -0.90
N GLN A 81 24.66 5.76 -2.05
CA GLN A 81 23.34 6.32 -2.33
C GLN A 81 22.43 5.25 -2.94
N ALA A 82 21.13 5.54 -3.00
CA ALA A 82 20.15 4.66 -3.64
C ALA A 82 20.50 4.45 -5.12
N THR A 83 20.48 3.19 -5.56
CA THR A 83 20.72 2.84 -6.96
C THR A 83 19.60 3.41 -7.84
N ARG A 84 19.99 4.18 -8.86
CA ARG A 84 19.05 4.66 -9.88
C ARG A 84 18.91 3.63 -10.98
N TYR A 85 17.67 3.29 -11.33
CA TYR A 85 17.33 2.45 -12.47
C TYR A 85 16.84 3.36 -13.59
N ILE A 86 17.61 3.46 -14.67
CA ILE A 86 17.20 4.20 -15.87
C ILE A 86 16.51 3.21 -16.79
N LEU A 87 15.24 3.47 -17.12
CA LEU A 87 14.44 2.63 -18.00
C LEU A 87 14.70 2.96 -19.46
N GLY A 88 14.61 1.97 -20.35
CA GLY A 88 14.94 2.09 -21.77
C GLY A 88 14.10 3.10 -22.56
N PHE A 89 12.96 3.56 -22.01
CA PHE A 89 12.14 4.62 -22.62
C PHE A 89 12.51 6.04 -22.16
N GLU A 90 13.36 6.21 -21.15
CA GLU A 90 13.74 7.53 -20.63
C GLU A 90 14.64 8.27 -21.63
N GLU A 91 14.38 9.57 -21.82
CA GLU A 91 15.25 10.47 -22.58
C GLU A 91 16.61 10.55 -21.89
N GLY A 92 17.68 10.10 -22.57
CA GLY A 92 19.02 9.94 -21.97
C GLY A 92 19.45 8.49 -21.73
N PHE A 93 18.68 7.49 -22.21
CA PHE A 93 19.15 6.11 -22.34
C PHE A 93 20.26 5.98 -23.41
N SER A 94 21.47 6.46 -23.10
CA SER A 94 22.66 6.33 -23.96
C SER A 94 23.17 4.89 -24.01
N GLN A 95 23.43 4.37 -25.21
CA GLN A 95 23.75 2.96 -25.47
C GLN A 95 25.26 2.63 -25.55
N LYS A 96 26.17 3.43 -24.98
CA LYS A 96 27.63 3.18 -25.03
C LYS A 96 28.35 3.40 -23.69
N PRO A 97 29.52 2.76 -23.46
CA PRO A 97 29.83 1.97 -22.28
C PRO A 97 30.79 2.68 -21.30
N ILE A 98 31.02 2.00 -20.17
CA ILE A 98 32.12 2.08 -19.18
C ILE A 98 33.15 3.19 -19.46
N PRO A 99 33.43 4.11 -18.50
CA PRO A 99 34.47 5.09 -18.69
C PRO A 99 35.83 4.40 -18.81
N GLU A 100 36.50 4.66 -19.92
CA GLU A 100 37.94 4.46 -20.07
C GLU A 100 38.60 5.38 -19.04
N THR A 101 39.14 4.79 -17.97
CA THR A 101 40.13 5.48 -17.14
C THR A 101 41.39 5.58 -17.99
N GLU A 102 41.54 6.72 -18.65
CA GLU A 102 42.82 7.19 -19.16
C GLU A 102 43.75 7.47 -17.97
N GLU A 103 44.57 6.50 -17.59
CA GLU A 103 45.83 6.76 -16.91
C GLU A 103 46.92 5.95 -17.60
N GLY A 104 47.69 6.64 -18.45
CA GLY A 104 48.90 6.09 -19.02
C GLY A 104 49.98 5.98 -17.95
N PHE A 105 50.75 4.90 -17.97
CA PHE A 105 52.20 4.94 -17.76
C PHE A 105 52.89 3.70 -18.33
N GLU A 106 53.91 4.01 -19.12
CA GLU A 106 55.07 3.31 -19.68
C GLU A 106 55.29 1.78 -19.64
N ARG A 107 55.91 1.35 -20.75
CA ARG A 107 56.40 0.03 -21.15
C ARG A 107 57.80 -0.24 -20.60
N THR A 108 58.05 -1.49 -20.19
CA THR A 108 59.32 -2.27 -20.27
C THR A 108 59.01 -3.68 -19.72
N GLU A 109 59.55 -4.84 -20.11
CA GLU A 109 60.33 -5.41 -21.22
C GLU A 109 60.46 -6.93 -20.91
N SER A 110 60.42 -7.81 -21.94
CA SER A 110 61.08 -9.14 -22.11
C SER A 110 61.07 -10.28 -21.04
N GLU A 111 60.37 -11.38 -21.41
CA GLU A 111 60.79 -12.81 -21.57
C GLU A 111 61.36 -13.72 -20.41
N PRO A 112 61.17 -15.07 -20.48
CA PRO A 112 61.24 -16.06 -19.39
C PRO A 112 62.59 -16.85 -19.35
N PRO A 113 62.86 -17.80 -18.41
CA PRO A 113 62.49 -19.22 -18.62
C PRO A 113 62.42 -20.13 -17.34
N ASP A 114 62.11 -21.41 -17.61
CA ASP A 114 62.44 -22.64 -16.87
C ASP A 114 61.49 -23.23 -15.80
N ASN A 115 60.84 -24.30 -16.27
CA ASN A 115 60.15 -25.36 -15.53
C ASN A 115 61.17 -26.19 -14.73
N PRO A 116 60.79 -26.73 -13.55
CA PRO A 116 60.63 -28.19 -13.52
C PRO A 116 59.45 -28.64 -12.62
N THR A 117 58.61 -29.51 -13.17
CA THR A 117 57.82 -30.53 -12.44
C THR A 117 58.63 -31.85 -12.50
N PRO A 118 58.49 -32.87 -11.62
CA PRO A 118 57.30 -33.33 -10.88
C PRO A 118 57.63 -33.72 -9.41
N GLU A 119 56.82 -34.29 -8.51
CA GLU A 119 55.87 -35.41 -8.56
C GLU A 119 55.21 -35.57 -7.16
N SER A 120 53.90 -35.86 -7.11
CA SER A 120 53.15 -36.66 -6.09
C SER A 120 51.71 -36.13 -6.00
N GLY A 121 50.66 -36.85 -6.41
CA GLY A 121 50.60 -38.17 -7.00
C GLY A 121 49.19 -38.52 -7.48
N LEU A 122 49.17 -39.52 -8.36
CA LEU A 122 48.09 -40.48 -8.65
C LEU A 122 46.84 -39.95 -9.37
N GLY A 123 46.82 -40.22 -10.68
CA GLY A 123 45.61 -40.17 -11.50
C GLY A 123 44.76 -41.44 -11.43
N ALA A 124 43.53 -41.32 -11.90
CA ALA A 124 42.72 -42.36 -12.57
C ALA A 124 41.42 -41.67 -13.04
N ILE A 125 41.24 -41.43 -14.35
CA ILE A 125 40.49 -42.25 -15.33
C ILE A 125 39.02 -42.53 -14.99
N SER A 126 38.14 -42.06 -15.89
CA SER A 126 37.04 -42.81 -16.52
C SER A 126 36.13 -43.71 -15.66
N GLY A 127 34.83 -43.40 -15.66
CA GLY A 127 33.80 -44.41 -15.99
C GLY A 127 32.67 -44.64 -14.97
N PHE A 128 31.44 -44.40 -15.45
CA PHE A 128 30.14 -45.00 -15.05
C PHE A 128 29.31 -44.35 -13.91
N PRO A 129 27.96 -44.44 -13.97
CA PRO A 129 27.05 -44.41 -15.12
C PRO A 129 26.00 -43.28 -15.00
N ALA A 130 25.19 -43.10 -16.05
CA ALA A 130 23.96 -42.33 -15.97
C ALA A 130 23.03 -42.94 -14.91
N ASN A 131 22.59 -42.15 -13.93
CA ASN A 131 21.51 -42.57 -13.05
C ASN A 131 20.20 -42.52 -13.85
N PRO A 132 19.39 -43.60 -13.86
CA PRO A 132 18.23 -43.72 -14.72
C PRO A 132 17.19 -42.66 -14.34
N SER A 133 16.55 -42.13 -15.38
CA SER A 133 15.35 -41.31 -15.25
C SER A 133 14.29 -42.07 -14.42
N PRO A 134 13.51 -41.42 -13.55
CA PRO A 134 12.28 -42.02 -13.05
C PRO A 134 11.35 -42.20 -14.25
N ASP A 135 10.91 -43.45 -14.48
CA ASP A 135 9.87 -43.78 -15.44
C ASP A 135 8.57 -43.08 -15.04
N PHE A 136 8.21 -42.03 -15.78
CA PHE A 136 6.83 -41.57 -15.85
C PHE A 136 6.25 -42.12 -17.15
N PRO A 137 5.14 -42.88 -17.12
CA PRO A 137 4.50 -43.34 -18.34
C PRO A 137 3.92 -42.14 -19.10
N ASP A 138 4.18 -42.10 -20.40
CA ASP A 138 3.68 -41.22 -21.46
C ASP A 138 2.80 -40.03 -21.04
N ILE A 139 3.39 -38.84 -21.07
CA ILE A 139 2.66 -37.64 -21.49
C ILE A 139 3.24 -37.25 -22.86
N HIS A 140 2.72 -37.89 -23.89
CA HIS A 140 2.81 -37.39 -25.25
C HIS A 140 2.29 -35.94 -25.27
N LEU A 141 3.17 -34.98 -25.55
CA LEU A 141 2.85 -33.75 -26.27
C LEU A 141 4.16 -33.10 -26.74
N ARG A 142 4.67 -33.63 -27.86
CA ARG A 142 5.41 -32.82 -28.82
C ARG A 142 4.37 -32.04 -29.63
N ASN A 143 4.53 -30.72 -29.74
CA ASN A 143 4.23 -29.94 -30.95
C ASN A 143 4.70 -28.49 -30.77
N PRO A 144 5.84 -28.08 -31.36
CA PRO A 144 6.09 -26.69 -31.68
C PRO A 144 5.80 -26.48 -33.17
N GLU A 145 4.52 -26.36 -33.53
CA GLU A 145 4.16 -25.89 -34.87
C GLU A 145 3.32 -24.62 -34.79
N THR A 146 3.99 -23.54 -35.17
CA THR A 146 3.48 -22.37 -35.89
C THR A 146 2.09 -22.57 -36.50
N ASN A 147 1.12 -21.76 -36.08
CA ASN A 147 0.02 -21.35 -36.92
C ASN A 147 -0.34 -19.87 -36.68
N LEU A 148 -0.24 -19.11 -37.77
CA LEU A 148 -0.75 -17.77 -37.96
C LEU A 148 -2.29 -17.80 -37.90
N VAL A 149 -2.86 -16.84 -37.17
CA VAL A 149 -4.27 -16.40 -37.25
C VAL A 149 -5.34 -17.47 -36.95
N ARG A 150 -6.02 -17.31 -35.81
CA ARG A 150 -7.42 -17.74 -35.63
C ARG A 150 -8.17 -16.66 -34.85
N GLU A 151 -9.26 -16.19 -35.45
CA GLU A 151 -10.15 -15.13 -34.98
C GLU A 151 -10.74 -15.45 -33.59
N PRO A 152 -10.96 -14.44 -32.72
CA PRO A 152 -11.48 -14.69 -31.39
C PRO A 152 -12.99 -14.87 -31.43
N LEU A 153 -13.46 -16.12 -31.56
CA LEU A 153 -14.77 -16.51 -31.05
C LEU A 153 -14.62 -16.79 -29.55
N ARG A 154 -15.06 -15.81 -28.75
CA ARG A 154 -15.20 -15.92 -27.30
C ARG A 154 -16.46 -16.73 -26.98
N GLU A 155 -16.27 -17.91 -26.41
CA GLU A 155 -17.18 -18.45 -25.40
C GLU A 155 -16.43 -18.48 -24.07
N PRO A 156 -17.00 -17.99 -22.95
CA PRO A 156 -16.28 -17.93 -21.69
C PRO A 156 -16.11 -19.34 -21.12
N VAL A 157 -14.85 -19.75 -20.99
CA VAL A 157 -14.46 -20.87 -20.13
C VAL A 157 -14.92 -20.54 -18.72
N LYS A 158 -15.71 -21.44 -18.14
CA LYS A 158 -16.09 -21.46 -16.74
C LYS A 158 -14.83 -21.59 -15.89
N GLU A 159 -14.50 -20.53 -15.16
CA GLU A 159 -13.63 -20.61 -13.99
C GLU A 159 -14.54 -20.81 -12.76
N GLU A 160 -14.75 -22.07 -12.39
CA GLU A 160 -15.05 -22.51 -11.02
C GLU A 160 -13.75 -23.19 -10.56
N GLU A 161 -13.23 -23.08 -9.34
CA GLU A 161 -13.85 -22.82 -8.06
C GLU A 161 -12.69 -22.65 -7.05
N ASP A 162 -12.55 -21.49 -6.42
CA ASP A 162 -11.98 -21.44 -5.06
C ASP A 162 -12.40 -20.15 -4.35
N THR A 163 -13.59 -20.18 -3.77
CA THR A 163 -14.01 -19.30 -2.67
C THR A 163 -15.28 -19.92 -2.13
N GLN A 164 -15.35 -20.11 -0.81
CA GLN A 164 -16.55 -20.48 -0.07
C GLN A 164 -17.82 -20.03 -0.80
N ALA A 165 -18.76 -20.95 -1.07
CA ALA A 165 -20.02 -20.67 -1.73
C ALA A 165 -20.80 -19.56 -1.00
N ARG A 166 -20.48 -18.30 -1.32
CA ARG A 166 -21.16 -17.10 -0.85
C ARG A 166 -22.27 -16.85 -1.85
N VAL A 167 -23.51 -16.92 -1.36
CA VAL A 167 -24.71 -16.74 -2.18
C VAL A 167 -24.56 -15.46 -3.01
N PRO A 168 -24.62 -15.51 -4.35
CA PRO A 168 -24.53 -14.32 -5.17
C PRO A 168 -25.66 -13.35 -4.82
N ILE A 169 -25.48 -12.06 -5.12
CA ILE A 169 -26.58 -11.10 -4.96
C ILE A 169 -27.75 -11.50 -5.85
N SER A 170 -28.96 -11.45 -5.31
CA SER A 170 -30.17 -11.69 -6.09
C SER A 170 -30.36 -10.64 -7.18
N ASP A 171 -30.89 -11.06 -8.32
CA ASP A 171 -31.22 -10.13 -9.41
C ASP A 171 -32.22 -9.05 -8.96
N GLU A 172 -33.17 -9.43 -8.10
CA GLU A 172 -34.15 -8.51 -7.51
C GLU A 172 -33.47 -7.37 -6.74
N MET A 173 -32.49 -7.68 -5.88
CA MET A 173 -31.79 -6.65 -5.12
C MET A 173 -30.99 -5.71 -6.03
N PHE A 174 -30.35 -6.27 -7.07
CA PHE A 174 -29.60 -5.45 -8.03
C PHE A 174 -30.54 -4.51 -8.81
N LEU A 175 -31.72 -4.98 -9.20
CA LEU A 175 -32.75 -4.15 -9.85
C LEU A 175 -33.28 -3.06 -8.91
N ASP A 176 -33.51 -3.38 -7.63
CA ASP A 176 -33.90 -2.39 -6.62
C ASP A 176 -32.84 -1.30 -6.46
N LEU A 177 -31.56 -1.68 -6.41
CA LEU A 177 -30.45 -0.73 -6.37
C LEU A 177 -30.47 0.19 -7.60
N LEU A 178 -30.59 -0.35 -8.81
CA LEU A 178 -30.69 0.44 -10.04
C LEU A 178 -31.88 1.41 -10.00
N GLY A 179 -33.05 0.93 -9.57
CA GLY A 179 -34.25 1.74 -9.38
C GLY A 179 -34.02 2.90 -8.40
N THR A 180 -33.31 2.66 -7.29
CA THR A 180 -32.98 3.72 -6.32
C THR A 180 -32.02 4.76 -6.88
N LEU A 181 -31.14 4.36 -7.79
CA LEU A 181 -30.21 5.25 -8.48
C LEU A 181 -30.85 6.00 -9.65
N GLY A 182 -32.08 5.63 -10.03
CA GLY A 182 -32.78 6.18 -11.18
C GLY A 182 -32.21 5.70 -12.51
N LEU A 183 -31.60 4.50 -12.52
CA LEU A 183 -31.08 3.85 -13.72
C LEU A 183 -32.14 2.92 -14.29
N ASP A 184 -32.41 3.07 -15.59
CA ASP A 184 -33.31 2.17 -16.32
C ASP A 184 -32.57 0.85 -16.62
N PRO A 185 -33.07 -0.31 -16.16
CA PRO A 185 -32.47 -1.61 -16.46
C PRO A 185 -32.44 -1.92 -17.96
N ALA A 186 -33.31 -1.33 -18.77
CA ALA A 186 -33.31 -1.51 -20.22
C ALA A 186 -32.26 -0.67 -20.97
N ALA A 187 -31.73 0.38 -20.32
CA ALA A 187 -30.82 1.36 -20.94
C ALA A 187 -29.63 1.69 -20.02
N LEU A 188 -28.99 0.66 -19.45
CA LEU A 188 -27.88 0.84 -18.52
C LEU A 188 -26.63 1.39 -19.20
N PRO A 189 -25.89 2.33 -18.56
CA PRO A 189 -24.55 2.70 -18.99
C PRO A 189 -23.61 1.49 -18.97
N GLY A 190 -22.56 1.47 -19.82
CA GLY A 190 -21.65 0.32 -19.95
C GLY A 190 -21.02 -0.14 -18.63
N TRP A 191 -20.79 0.78 -17.68
CA TRP A 191 -20.26 0.49 -16.34
C TRP A 191 -21.25 -0.18 -15.37
N TRP A 192 -22.54 -0.24 -15.74
CA TRP A 192 -23.61 -0.93 -15.00
C TRP A 192 -24.08 -2.21 -15.72
N GLN A 193 -23.49 -2.54 -16.88
CA GLN A 193 -23.83 -3.73 -17.65
C GLN A 193 -22.99 -4.95 -17.24
N GLY A 194 -23.62 -6.13 -17.33
CA GLY A 194 -22.96 -7.42 -17.16
C GLY A 194 -22.72 -7.83 -15.70
N TRP A 195 -21.79 -8.75 -15.52
CA TRP A 195 -21.45 -9.33 -14.21
C TRP A 195 -20.58 -8.43 -13.29
N PRO A 196 -19.61 -7.62 -13.79
CA PRO A 196 -18.72 -6.84 -12.92
C PRO A 196 -19.44 -5.92 -11.91
N PRO A 197 -20.52 -5.22 -12.25
CA PRO A 197 -21.26 -4.39 -11.29
C PRO A 197 -21.89 -5.19 -10.16
N ARG A 198 -22.40 -6.38 -10.46
CA ARG A 198 -23.02 -7.29 -9.49
C ARG A 198 -21.98 -7.79 -8.49
N GLN A 199 -20.81 -8.19 -9.00
CA GLN A 199 -19.66 -8.55 -8.15
C GLN A 199 -19.22 -7.36 -7.27
N HIS A 200 -19.27 -6.14 -7.80
CA HIS A 200 -18.88 -4.94 -7.04
C HIS A 200 -19.82 -4.69 -5.86
N VAL A 201 -21.13 -4.82 -6.07
CA VAL A 201 -22.12 -4.75 -4.98
C VAL A 201 -21.90 -5.90 -3.99
N GLN A 202 -21.51 -7.08 -4.47
CA GLN A 202 -21.27 -8.25 -3.62
C GLN A 202 -20.10 -7.99 -2.66
N ARG A 203 -19.06 -7.30 -3.13
CA ARG A 203 -17.94 -6.87 -2.28
C ARG A 203 -18.38 -5.93 -1.16
N TRP A 204 -19.35 -5.04 -1.38
CA TRP A 204 -19.84 -4.21 -0.27
C TRP A 204 -20.50 -5.04 0.83
N ARG A 205 -21.22 -6.09 0.47
CA ARG A 205 -21.82 -7.01 1.45
C ARG A 205 -20.75 -7.85 2.15
N ASP A 206 -19.86 -8.45 1.35
CA ASP A 206 -18.93 -9.47 1.82
C ASP A 206 -17.69 -8.86 2.52
N GLU A 207 -17.17 -7.72 2.05
CA GLU A 207 -15.98 -7.06 2.60
C GLU A 207 -16.32 -5.96 3.62
N LEU A 208 -17.37 -5.16 3.37
CA LEU A 208 -17.78 -4.09 4.29
C LEU A 208 -18.83 -4.53 5.31
N GLY A 209 -19.36 -5.75 5.18
CA GLY A 209 -20.37 -6.29 6.09
C GLY A 209 -21.70 -5.52 6.04
N LEU A 210 -21.99 -4.83 4.94
CA LEU A 210 -23.23 -4.08 4.76
C LEU A 210 -24.38 -5.02 4.40
N THR A 211 -25.55 -4.81 4.98
CA THR A 211 -26.76 -5.52 4.56
C THR A 211 -27.33 -4.88 3.29
N GLU A 212 -28.17 -5.63 2.56
CA GLU A 212 -28.80 -5.12 1.33
C GLU A 212 -29.61 -3.85 1.58
N ALA A 213 -30.32 -3.78 2.71
CA ALA A 213 -31.04 -2.59 3.14
C ALA A 213 -30.11 -1.39 3.42
N GLU A 214 -28.94 -1.62 4.02
CA GLU A 214 -27.94 -0.57 4.27
C GLU A 214 -27.32 -0.05 2.97
N ILE A 215 -27.08 -0.94 2.00
CA ILE A 215 -26.59 -0.57 0.66
C ILE A 215 -27.62 0.31 -0.05
N ILE A 216 -28.89 -0.12 -0.11
CA ILE A 216 -29.98 0.65 -0.72
C ILE A 216 -30.17 2.00 -0.02
N ALA A 217 -30.15 2.03 1.32
CA ALA A 217 -30.27 3.27 2.07
C ALA A 217 -29.12 4.25 1.77
N THR A 218 -27.90 3.73 1.64
CA THR A 218 -26.71 4.53 1.31
C THR A 218 -26.77 5.05 -0.13
N ALA A 219 -27.20 4.23 -1.08
CA ALA A 219 -27.42 4.64 -2.47
C ALA A 219 -28.48 5.76 -2.56
N LYS A 220 -29.61 5.60 -1.86
CA LYS A 220 -30.67 6.62 -1.77
C LYS A 220 -30.17 7.92 -1.13
N ALA A 221 -29.33 7.83 -0.10
CA ALA A 221 -28.72 9.01 0.53
C ALA A 221 -27.77 9.72 -0.44
N SER A 222 -26.93 8.96 -1.16
CA SER A 222 -26.02 9.48 -2.19
C SER A 222 -26.76 10.28 -3.27
N ARG A 223 -27.95 9.82 -3.69
CA ARG A 223 -28.79 10.51 -4.67
C ARG A 223 -29.33 11.87 -4.20
N LYS A 224 -29.45 12.08 -2.88
CA LYS A 224 -29.83 13.40 -2.33
C LYS A 224 -28.70 14.42 -2.47
N ASP A 225 -27.46 13.97 -2.27
CA ASP A 225 -26.27 14.81 -2.34
C ASP A 225 -25.79 15.00 -3.80
N HIS A 226 -26.04 13.99 -4.64
CA HIS A 226 -25.64 13.96 -6.06
C HIS A 226 -26.84 13.60 -6.95
N PRO A 227 -27.52 14.59 -7.55
CA PRO A 227 -28.74 14.38 -8.33
C PRO A 227 -28.51 13.75 -9.71
N GLN A 228 -27.26 13.64 -10.18
CA GLN A 228 -26.90 12.87 -11.39
C GLN A 228 -26.59 11.40 -11.06
N PRO A 229 -27.07 10.44 -11.88
CA PRO A 229 -26.83 9.03 -11.61
C PRO A 229 -25.33 8.74 -11.61
N PRO A 230 -24.84 7.86 -10.72
CA PRO A 230 -23.43 7.53 -10.64
C PRO A 230 -22.97 6.85 -11.93
N ASP A 231 -21.80 7.25 -12.44
CA ASP A 231 -21.18 6.67 -13.64
C ASP A 231 -21.03 5.15 -13.55
N GLY A 232 -20.79 4.63 -12.34
CA GLY A 232 -20.66 3.20 -12.07
C GLY A 232 -20.75 2.90 -10.56
N PRO A 233 -20.81 1.61 -10.19
CA PRO A 233 -20.87 1.19 -8.78
C PRO A 233 -19.77 1.81 -7.93
N LYS A 234 -18.54 1.89 -8.45
CA LYS A 234 -17.37 2.47 -7.79
C LYS A 234 -17.57 3.88 -7.25
N ALA A 235 -18.43 4.69 -7.86
CA ALA A 235 -18.72 6.04 -7.37
C ALA A 235 -19.36 6.04 -5.97
N LEU A 236 -20.01 4.93 -5.58
CA LEU A 236 -20.65 4.76 -4.28
C LEU A 236 -19.69 4.21 -3.21
N ASP A 237 -18.48 3.76 -3.56
CA ASP A 237 -17.54 3.11 -2.62
C ASP A 237 -17.26 3.94 -1.38
N ARG A 238 -17.02 5.25 -1.57
CA ARG A 238 -16.75 6.15 -0.45
C ARG A 238 -17.98 6.33 0.46
N GLY A 239 -19.18 6.29 -0.12
CA GLY A 239 -20.44 6.29 0.63
C GLY A 239 -20.61 5.00 1.43
N MET A 240 -20.35 3.85 0.80
CA MET A 240 -20.45 2.53 1.43
C MET A 240 -19.43 2.37 2.57
N GLN A 241 -18.19 2.81 2.39
CA GLN A 241 -17.18 2.82 3.44
C GLN A 241 -17.61 3.67 4.65
N ARG A 242 -18.18 4.86 4.41
CA ARG A 242 -18.72 5.71 5.48
C ARG A 242 -19.91 5.08 6.20
N ALA A 243 -20.77 4.37 5.49
CA ALA A 243 -21.87 3.63 6.08
C ALA A 243 -21.35 2.50 6.98
N ALA A 244 -20.35 1.77 6.52
CA ALA A 244 -19.70 0.70 7.29
C ALA A 244 -19.01 1.24 8.56
N THR A 245 -18.28 2.36 8.47
CA THR A 245 -17.67 2.97 9.66
C THR A 245 -18.72 3.42 10.68
N ARG A 246 -19.81 4.06 10.22
CA ARG A 246 -20.93 4.47 11.10
C ARG A 246 -21.60 3.28 11.77
N LYS A 247 -21.79 2.17 11.05
CA LYS A 247 -22.32 0.92 11.61
C LYS A 247 -21.47 0.38 12.76
N VAL A 248 -20.14 0.38 12.60
CA VAL A 248 -19.20 -0.04 13.64
C VAL A 248 -19.24 0.91 14.84
N GLU A 249 -19.27 2.22 14.60
CA GLU A 249 -19.38 3.24 15.65
C GLU A 249 -20.69 3.10 16.44
N ASP A 250 -21.82 2.91 15.77
CA ASP A 250 -23.13 2.72 16.39
C ASP A 250 -23.20 1.41 17.18
N ALA A 251 -22.63 0.32 16.66
CA ALA A 251 -22.49 -0.93 17.39
C ALA A 251 -21.63 -0.76 18.65
N GLY A 252 -20.54 0.02 18.56
CA GLY A 252 -19.70 0.39 19.70
C GLY A 252 -20.42 1.25 20.73
N ARG A 253 -21.23 2.23 20.28
CA ARG A 253 -22.04 3.09 21.14
C ARG A 253 -23.13 2.32 21.86
N LYS A 254 -23.79 1.36 21.19
CA LYS A 254 -24.79 0.47 21.81
C LYS A 254 -24.19 -0.49 22.83
N ARG A 255 -22.94 -0.95 22.62
CA ARG A 255 -22.20 -1.80 23.57
C ARG A 255 -21.71 -1.03 24.80
N ARG A 256 -21.43 0.26 24.67
CA ARG A 256 -21.17 1.13 25.83
C ARG A 256 -22.49 1.34 26.57
N LYS A 257 -22.63 0.73 27.76
CA LYS A 257 -23.73 1.05 28.68
C LYS A 257 -23.86 2.58 28.76
N PRO A 258 -25.08 3.15 28.71
CA PRO A 258 -25.25 4.56 28.97
C PRO A 258 -24.59 4.84 30.32
N ARG A 259 -23.60 5.74 30.33
CA ARG A 259 -23.07 6.27 31.58
C ARG A 259 -24.30 6.77 32.34
N PRO A 260 -24.54 6.33 33.59
CA PRO A 260 -25.65 6.89 34.36
C PRO A 260 -25.52 8.40 34.28
N VAL A 261 -26.63 9.06 33.96
CA VAL A 261 -26.72 10.51 33.97
C VAL A 261 -26.16 10.92 35.31
N SER A 262 -24.96 11.48 35.32
CA SER A 262 -24.44 12.13 36.51
C SER A 262 -25.48 13.19 36.85
N ASP A 263 -25.92 13.20 38.10
CA ASP A 263 -26.75 14.25 38.67
C ASP A 263 -26.33 15.62 38.12
N PRO A 264 -27.28 16.53 37.84
CA PRO A 264 -26.99 17.77 37.14
C PRO A 264 -25.78 18.42 37.80
N ALA A 265 -24.72 18.56 37.01
CA ALA A 265 -23.50 19.22 37.43
C ALA A 265 -23.91 20.53 38.11
N ALA A 266 -23.48 20.68 39.37
CA ALA A 266 -23.61 21.93 40.10
C ALA A 266 -23.26 23.07 39.14
N ALA A 267 -24.08 24.12 39.14
CA ALA A 267 -24.03 25.25 38.24
C ALA A 267 -22.57 25.63 37.87
N PRO A 268 -22.29 26.02 36.61
CA PRO A 268 -20.94 26.42 36.22
C PRO A 268 -20.44 27.42 37.25
N ILE A 269 -19.27 27.15 37.85
CA ILE A 269 -18.69 28.00 38.90
C ILE A 269 -18.41 29.35 38.25
N THR A 270 -19.40 30.24 38.30
CA THR A 270 -19.42 31.48 37.53
C THR A 270 -18.52 32.52 38.21
N ASP A 271 -18.22 32.32 39.50
CA ASP A 271 -17.33 33.16 40.27
C ASP A 271 -16.28 32.33 41.05
N LEU A 272 -15.16 32.07 40.38
CA LEU A 272 -14.02 31.35 40.94
C LEU A 272 -13.47 31.98 42.26
N PRO A 273 -13.31 33.32 42.35
CA PRO A 273 -12.91 33.99 43.60
C PRO A 273 -13.82 33.72 44.79
N ALA A 274 -15.15 33.70 44.60
CA ALA A 274 -16.09 33.39 45.67
C ALA A 274 -16.01 31.92 46.11
N PHE A 275 -15.81 31.01 45.16
CA PHE A 275 -15.61 29.58 45.44
C PHE A 275 -14.35 29.33 46.29
N TYR A 276 -13.22 29.93 45.93
CA TYR A 276 -11.99 29.80 46.71
C TYR A 276 -12.07 30.53 48.05
N ALA A 277 -12.81 31.65 48.14
CA ALA A 277 -13.04 32.35 49.40
C ALA A 277 -13.83 31.50 50.40
N ASP A 278 -14.89 30.82 49.95
CA ASP A 278 -15.63 29.85 50.79
C ASP A 278 -14.71 28.75 51.30
N LEU A 279 -13.82 28.23 50.44
CA LEU A 279 -12.88 27.19 50.83
C LEU A 279 -11.84 27.66 51.87
N VAL A 280 -11.33 28.89 51.74
CA VAL A 280 -10.39 29.49 52.73
C VAL A 280 -11.08 29.78 54.06
N ASN A 281 -12.33 30.24 54.01
CA ASN A 281 -13.14 30.53 55.19
C ASN A 281 -13.61 29.24 55.89
N SER A 282 -13.89 28.15 55.19
CA SER A 282 -14.29 26.85 55.74
C SER A 282 -13.11 26.00 56.23
N ASP A 283 -13.16 25.29 57.36
CA ASP A 283 -12.02 24.50 57.90
C ASP A 283 -11.62 23.25 57.10
N ARG A 284 -12.02 23.15 55.83
CA ARG A 284 -11.60 22.11 54.90
C ARG A 284 -10.10 22.19 54.60
N PHE A 285 -9.54 21.06 54.19
CA PHE A 285 -8.13 20.94 53.82
C PHE A 285 -7.84 21.80 52.59
N LEU A 286 -6.81 22.64 52.69
CA LEU A 286 -6.37 23.52 51.61
C LEU A 286 -4.88 23.27 51.32
N PRO A 287 -4.55 22.69 50.15
CA PRO A 287 -3.16 22.54 49.72
C PRO A 287 -2.49 23.90 49.50
N THR A 288 -1.21 24.00 49.87
CA THR A 288 -0.43 25.25 49.86
C THR A 288 -0.30 25.89 48.46
N SER A 289 -0.39 25.10 47.38
CA SER A 289 -0.29 25.57 45.99
C SER A 289 -1.64 25.76 45.28
N MET A 290 -2.76 25.58 45.98
CA MET A 290 -4.10 25.59 45.36
C MET A 290 -4.60 27.00 44.99
N ILE A 291 -4.06 28.04 45.63
CA ILE A 291 -4.47 29.42 45.41
C ILE A 291 -3.31 30.17 44.75
N SER A 292 -3.52 30.65 43.53
CA SER A 292 -2.55 31.51 42.84
C SER A 292 -2.53 32.91 43.48
N ASN A 293 -1.40 33.62 43.35
CA ASN A 293 -1.27 35.01 43.80
C ASN A 293 -2.36 35.91 43.17
N THR A 294 -2.68 35.68 41.89
CA THR A 294 -3.77 36.39 41.20
C THR A 294 -5.13 36.16 41.84
N MET A 295 -5.42 34.93 42.29
CA MET A 295 -6.68 34.60 42.96
C MET A 295 -6.73 35.18 44.38
N ARG A 296 -5.58 35.18 45.09
CA ARG A 296 -5.45 35.82 46.40
C ARG A 296 -5.76 37.30 46.35
N ASP A 297 -5.14 38.02 45.40
CA ASP A 297 -5.35 39.46 45.22
C ASP A 297 -6.80 39.75 44.81
N ALA A 298 -7.40 38.92 43.97
CA ALA A 298 -8.81 39.04 43.59
C ALA A 298 -9.77 38.82 44.79
N MET A 299 -9.47 37.89 45.70
CA MET A 299 -10.26 37.66 46.92
C MET A 299 -10.11 38.81 47.93
N LEU A 300 -8.89 39.34 48.10
CA LEU A 300 -8.60 40.48 48.98
C LEU A 300 -9.23 41.77 48.46
N ALA A 301 -9.10 42.06 47.16
CA ALA A 301 -9.67 43.24 46.53
C ALA A 301 -11.21 43.28 46.63
N ARG A 302 -11.85 42.11 46.68
CA ARG A 302 -13.30 41.97 46.86
C ARG A 302 -13.73 41.84 48.32
N GLY A 303 -12.80 41.85 49.28
CA GLY A 303 -13.10 41.71 50.71
C GLY A 303 -13.68 40.37 51.12
N LEU A 304 -13.53 39.32 50.29
CA LEU A 304 -14.12 38.00 50.53
C LEU A 304 -13.34 37.18 51.57
N VAL A 305 -12.08 37.55 51.81
CA VAL A 305 -11.17 36.90 52.78
C VAL A 305 -10.27 37.97 53.40
N THR A 306 -9.87 37.78 54.66
CA THR A 306 -8.90 38.65 55.32
C THR A 306 -7.46 38.15 55.15
N ALA A 307 -6.49 39.07 55.10
CA ALA A 307 -5.07 38.74 55.00
C ALA A 307 -4.59 37.84 56.17
N GLU A 308 -5.17 38.00 57.36
CA GLU A 308 -4.88 37.15 58.51
C GLU A 308 -5.39 35.71 58.33
N ARG A 309 -6.58 35.52 57.73
CA ARG A 309 -7.13 34.19 57.47
C ARG A 309 -6.29 33.44 56.43
N LEU A 310 -5.81 34.12 55.39
CA LEU A 310 -4.90 33.54 54.39
C LEU A 310 -3.57 33.10 55.01
N ARG A 311 -2.97 33.95 55.88
CA ARG A 311 -1.74 33.60 56.60
C ARG A 311 -1.92 32.41 57.54
N LYS A 312 -3.05 32.33 58.26
CA LYS A 312 -3.40 31.16 59.11
C LYS A 312 -3.55 29.87 58.30
N ARG A 313 -3.87 29.97 57.01
CA ARG A 313 -4.01 28.83 56.08
C ARG A 313 -2.76 28.55 55.25
N GLY A 314 -1.64 29.20 55.54
CA GLY A 314 -0.37 28.96 54.85
C GLY A 314 -0.30 29.51 53.43
N VAL A 315 -1.20 30.42 53.07
CA VAL A 315 -1.21 31.11 51.77
C VAL A 315 -0.47 32.44 51.93
N GLN A 316 0.76 32.53 51.42
CA GLN A 316 1.65 33.70 51.50
C GLN A 316 1.58 34.56 50.25
#